data_AF-A0A8K0CUM0-F1
#
_entry.id   AF-A0A8K0CUM0-F1
#
_cell.length_a   1.000
_cell.length_b   1.000
_cell.length_c   1.000
_cell.angle_alpha   90.00
_cell.angle_beta   90.00
_cell.angle_gamma   90.00
#
_symmetry.space_group_name_H-M   'P 1'
#
loop_
_entity.id
_entity.type
_entity.pdbx_description
1 polymer ?
#
loop_
_entity_poly.entity_id
_entity_poly.type
_entity_poly.pdbx_seq_one_letter_code
_entity_poly.pdbx_strand_id
1 'polypeptide(L)'
;MTDVRNAWYGPLAPIKTQCFCQSHSDPQLSVDFYKYGTLSNDPCFKCQLKCYGLTLGIMTPSGQIDAQAWSNLLPYVTPQIAQNCSNSIASEPDLCEKAYLLVKCSYDALAQQYSP
;
A
#
# COMPACT_ATOMS: atom_id res chain seq x y z
N MET A 1 -14.72 -5.16 -4.26
CA MET A 1 -13.54 -4.77 -3.45
C MET A 1 -13.03 -5.81 -2.44
N THR A 2 -13.85 -6.74 -1.92
CA THR A 2 -13.37 -7.77 -0.96
C THR A 2 -12.25 -8.66 -1.53
N ASP A 3 -12.38 -9.09 -2.79
CA ASP A 3 -11.38 -9.96 -3.43
C ASP A 3 -10.02 -9.28 -3.59
N VAL A 4 -10.01 -7.98 -3.96
CA VAL A 4 -8.80 -7.15 -4.01
C VAL A 4 -8.10 -7.13 -2.65
N ARG A 5 -8.84 -6.87 -1.57
CA ARG A 5 -8.28 -6.79 -0.21
C ARG A 5 -7.70 -8.12 0.27
N ASN A 6 -8.42 -9.22 0.02
CA ASN A 6 -7.95 -10.56 0.37
C ASN A 6 -6.69 -10.94 -0.40
N ALA A 7 -6.60 -10.57 -1.68
CA ALA A 7 -5.44 -10.86 -2.51
C ALA A 7 -4.18 -10.12 -2.06
N TRP A 8 -4.33 -8.91 -1.51
CA TRP A 8 -3.20 -8.12 -1.00
C TRP A 8 -2.67 -8.63 0.35
N TYR A 9 -3.46 -9.40 1.11
CA TYR A 9 -3.01 -9.97 2.37
C TYR A 9 -1.87 -10.98 2.19
N GLY A 10 -1.92 -11.80 1.13
CA GLY A 10 -0.96 -12.88 0.90
C GLY A 10 0.50 -12.41 0.83
N PRO A 11 0.86 -11.48 -0.07
CA PRO A 11 2.21 -10.95 -0.17
C PRO A 11 2.72 -10.26 1.11
N LEU A 12 1.82 -9.69 1.92
CA LEU A 12 2.17 -8.91 3.11
C LEU A 12 2.28 -9.77 4.38
N ALA A 13 1.64 -10.94 4.41
CA ALA A 13 1.58 -11.79 5.60
C ALA A 13 2.96 -12.16 6.20
N PRO A 14 4.01 -12.51 5.41
CA PRO A 14 5.31 -12.89 5.96
C PRO A 14 6.02 -11.76 6.72
N ILE A 15 5.78 -10.50 6.34
CA ILE A 15 6.48 -9.31 6.85
C ILE A 15 5.61 -8.44 7.77
N LYS A 16 4.35 -8.83 7.96
CA LYS A 16 3.35 -8.12 8.76
C LYS A 16 3.82 -7.82 10.19
N THR A 17 4.31 -8.83 10.90
CA THR A 17 4.78 -8.68 12.29
C THR A 17 5.96 -7.72 12.39
N GLN A 18 6.94 -7.84 11.49
CA GLN A 18 8.09 -6.94 11.45
C GLN A 18 7.63 -5.48 11.28
N CYS A 19 6.75 -5.23 10.30
CA CYS A 19 6.30 -3.87 10.01
C CYS A 19 5.41 -3.28 11.11
N PHE A 20 4.64 -4.09 11.85
CA PHE A 20 3.96 -3.61 13.05
C PHE A 20 4.94 -3.17 14.13
N CYS A 21 5.94 -3.99 14.43
CA CYS A 21 6.92 -3.67 15.46
C CYS A 21 7.71 -2.39 15.14
N GLN A 22 8.10 -2.20 13.87
CA GLN A 22 8.87 -1.02 13.45
C GLN A 22 8.03 0.27 13.42
N SER A 23 6.76 0.16 13.05
CA SER A 23 5.89 1.32 12.92
C SER A 23 5.18 1.69 14.21
N HIS A 24 5.11 0.77 15.18
CA HIS A 24 4.21 0.86 16.34
C HIS A 24 2.73 1.01 15.95
N SER A 25 2.36 0.62 14.72
CA SER A 25 0.97 0.67 14.25
C SER A 25 0.08 -0.25 15.05
N ASP A 26 -1.11 0.23 15.40
CA ASP A 26 -2.18 -0.61 15.95
C ASP A 26 -2.54 -1.70 14.91
N PRO A 27 -2.43 -2.99 15.27
CA PRO A 27 -2.81 -4.10 14.39
C PRO A 27 -4.25 -4.03 13.89
N GLN A 28 -5.15 -3.40 14.66
CA GLN A 28 -6.56 -3.27 14.31
C GLN A 28 -6.74 -2.43 13.04
N LEU A 29 -5.90 -1.43 12.79
CA LEU A 29 -5.99 -0.59 11.58
C LEU A 29 -5.75 -1.39 10.30
N SER A 30 -4.80 -2.33 10.33
CA SER A 30 -4.60 -3.29 9.24
C SER A 30 -5.81 -4.22 9.09
N VAL A 31 -6.37 -4.72 10.20
CA VAL A 31 -7.57 -5.57 10.16
C VAL A 31 -8.74 -4.83 9.53
N ASP A 32 -8.95 -3.58 9.91
CA ASP A 32 -10.03 -2.74 9.39
C ASP A 32 -9.85 -2.43 7.91
N PHE A 33 -8.61 -2.20 7.47
CA PHE A 33 -8.30 -2.09 6.06
C PHE A 33 -8.70 -3.36 5.30
N TYR A 34 -8.21 -4.55 5.68
CA TYR A 34 -8.52 -5.78 4.95
C TYR A 34 -10.00 -6.18 5.01
N LYS A 35 -10.65 -5.96 6.15
CA LYS A 35 -12.04 -6.38 6.37
C LYS A 35 -13.03 -5.41 5.74
N TYR A 36 -12.84 -4.11 5.98
CA TYR A 36 -13.82 -3.07 5.65
C TYR A 36 -13.37 -2.13 4.53
N GLY A 37 -12.08 -2.13 4.16
CA GLY A 37 -11.52 -1.17 3.21
C GLY A 37 -11.21 0.19 3.83
N THR A 38 -11.17 0.28 5.16
CA THR A 38 -10.89 1.53 5.88
C THR A 38 -9.39 1.81 5.87
N LEU A 39 -8.94 2.76 5.05
CA LEU A 39 -7.55 3.18 5.02
C LEU A 39 -7.30 4.30 6.03
N SER A 40 -6.74 3.95 7.20
CA SER A 40 -6.52 4.88 8.31
C SER A 40 -5.50 5.97 7.98
N ASN A 41 -5.77 7.20 8.41
CA ASN A 41 -4.82 8.33 8.31
C ASN A 41 -3.82 8.38 9.48
N ASP A 42 -3.81 7.37 10.35
CA ASP A 42 -2.90 7.26 11.49
C ASP A 42 -1.42 7.25 11.04
N PRO A 43 -0.54 8.08 11.63
CA PRO A 43 0.87 8.16 11.22
C PRO A 43 1.63 6.84 11.30
N CYS A 44 1.35 6.01 12.31
CA CYS A 44 2.02 4.72 12.49
C CYS A 44 1.55 3.74 11.40
N PHE A 45 0.27 3.74 11.07
CA PHE A 45 -0.26 2.94 9.95
C PHE A 45 0.34 3.37 8.60
N LYS A 46 0.49 4.67 8.33
CA LYS A 46 1.19 5.15 7.12
C LYS A 46 2.63 4.64 7.07
N CYS A 47 3.34 4.70 8.19
CA CYS A 47 4.70 4.19 8.28
C CYS A 47 4.79 2.65 8.21
N GLN A 48 3.74 1.94 8.59
CA GLN A 48 3.62 0.51 8.33
C GLN A 48 3.59 0.21 6.83
N LEU A 49 2.82 0.98 6.05
CA LEU A 49 2.76 0.85 4.59
C LEU A 49 4.13 1.15 3.95
N LYS A 50 4.85 2.15 4.46
CA LYS A 50 6.24 2.40 4.06
C LYS A 50 7.13 1.19 4.31
N CYS A 51 7.04 0.57 5.49
CA CYS A 51 7.82 -0.64 5.79
C CYS A 51 7.56 -1.76 4.78
N TYR A 52 6.30 -1.99 4.39
CA TYR A 52 5.98 -2.93 3.32
C TYR A 52 6.61 -2.54 1.99
N GLY A 53 6.48 -1.28 1.58
CA GLY A 53 7.06 -0.78 0.34
C GLY A 53 8.57 -0.99 0.26
N LEU A 54 9.29 -0.68 1.34
CA LEU A 54 10.74 -0.86 1.42
C LEU A 54 11.13 -2.34 1.42
N THR A 55 10.44 -3.16 2.23
CA THR A 55 10.79 -4.58 2.41
C THR A 55 10.53 -5.41 1.15
N LEU A 56 9.52 -5.03 0.37
CA LEU A 56 9.12 -5.72 -0.86
C LEU A 56 9.80 -5.15 -2.12
N GLY A 57 10.66 -4.13 -1.97
CA GLY A 57 11.34 -3.49 -3.10
C GLY A 57 10.43 -2.62 -3.99
N ILE A 58 9.21 -2.30 -3.54
CA ILE A 58 8.31 -1.37 -4.23
C ILE A 58 8.76 0.07 -4.07
N MET A 59 9.39 0.39 -2.94
CA MET A 59 9.90 1.71 -2.62
C MET A 59 11.37 1.60 -2.26
N THR A 60 12.19 2.51 -2.77
CA THR A 60 13.59 2.65 -2.35
C THR A 60 13.70 3.53 -1.08
N PRO A 61 14.82 3.49 -0.34
CA PRO A 61 15.02 4.38 0.81
C PRO A 61 14.96 5.88 0.49
N SER A 62 15.17 6.27 -0.77
CA SER A 62 15.01 7.66 -1.24
C SER A 62 13.57 8.02 -1.62
N GLY A 63 12.63 7.07 -1.54
CA GLY A 63 11.22 7.26 -1.86
C GLY A 63 10.87 7.15 -3.34
N GLN A 64 11.77 6.63 -4.18
CA GLN A 64 11.41 6.26 -5.56
C GLN A 64 10.57 4.99 -5.55
N ILE A 65 9.46 5.00 -6.30
CA ILE A 65 8.55 3.86 -6.45
C ILE A 65 8.91 3.06 -7.70
N ASP A 66 9.12 1.76 -7.53
CA ASP A 66 9.19 0.79 -8.62
C ASP A 66 7.75 0.34 -8.98
N ALA A 67 7.18 1.02 -9.99
CA ALA A 67 5.83 0.73 -10.46
C ALA A 67 5.71 -0.70 -11.03
N GLN A 68 6.79 -1.25 -11.60
CA GLN A 68 6.77 -2.62 -12.12
C GLN A 68 6.70 -3.62 -10.97
N ALA A 69 7.56 -3.46 -9.95
CA ALA A 69 7.52 -4.27 -8.74
C ALA A 69 6.14 -4.20 -8.06
N TRP A 70 5.54 -3.01 -8.00
CA TRP A 70 4.19 -2.83 -7.44
C TRP A 70 3.13 -3.64 -8.18
N SER A 71 3.06 -3.54 -9.51
CA SER A 71 2.09 -4.28 -10.33
C SER A 71 2.33 -5.79 -10.35
N ASN A 72 3.59 -6.24 -10.22
CA ASN A 72 3.93 -7.66 -10.20
C ASN A 72 3.56 -8.31 -8.87
N LEU A 73 3.70 -7.58 -7.76
CA LEU A 73 3.52 -8.11 -6.42
C LEU A 73 2.06 -8.11 -5.98
N LEU A 74 1.31 -7.05 -6.32
CA LEU A 74 -0.06 -6.89 -5.86
C LEU A 74 -1.08 -7.24 -6.95
N PRO A 75 -1.88 -8.29 -6.74
CA PRO A 75 -2.95 -8.64 -7.66
C PRO A 75 -3.89 -7.46 -7.92
N TYR A 76 -4.47 -7.44 -9.12
CA TYR A 76 -5.36 -6.39 -9.66
C TYR A 76 -4.69 -5.06 -9.98
N VAL A 77 -3.53 -4.73 -9.38
CA VAL A 77 -2.78 -3.53 -9.76
C VAL A 77 -2.15 -3.72 -11.14
N THR A 78 -2.74 -3.13 -12.16
CA THR A 78 -2.17 -3.14 -13.50
C THR A 78 -0.93 -2.23 -13.59
N PRO A 79 -0.04 -2.43 -14.58
CA PRO A 79 1.07 -1.50 -14.82
C PRO A 79 0.61 -0.05 -14.99
N GLN A 80 -0.56 0.17 -15.57
CA GLN A 80 -1.13 1.51 -15.74
C GLN A 80 -1.57 2.13 -14.40
N ILE A 81 -2.25 1.38 -13.53
CA ILE A 81 -2.60 1.87 -12.18
C ILE A 81 -1.31 2.18 -11.40
N ALA A 82 -0.33 1.27 -11.44
CA ALA A 82 0.93 1.46 -10.76
C ALA A 82 1.68 2.72 -11.22
N GLN A 83 1.79 2.93 -12.53
CA GLN A 83 2.47 4.09 -13.08
C GLN A 83 1.73 5.39 -12.75
N ASN A 84 0.40 5.41 -12.92
CA ASN A 84 -0.40 6.61 -12.64
C ASN A 84 -0.30 7.02 -11.17
N CYS A 85 -0.44 6.05 -10.26
CA CYS A 85 -0.35 6.32 -8.83
C CYS A 85 1.05 6.74 -8.41
N SER A 86 2.10 6.07 -8.90
CA SER A 86 3.49 6.46 -8.67
C SER A 86 3.78 7.90 -9.12
N ASN A 87 3.32 8.29 -10.31
CA ASN A 87 3.52 9.63 -10.84
C ASN A 87 2.77 10.69 -10.01
N SER A 88 1.55 10.39 -9.57
CA SER A 88 0.71 11.34 -8.83
C SER A 88 1.27 11.74 -7.46
N ILE A 89 2.17 10.93 -6.90
CA ILE A 89 2.76 11.11 -5.57
C ILE A 89 4.27 11.40 -5.63
N ALA A 90 4.84 11.58 -6.83
CA ALA A 90 6.28 11.65 -7.02
C ALA A 90 6.94 12.75 -6.17
N SER A 91 6.24 13.88 -6.01
CA SER A 91 6.70 15.06 -5.26
C SER A 91 6.49 14.97 -3.75
N GLU A 92 5.85 13.93 -3.22
CA GLU A 92 5.63 13.80 -1.77
C GLU A 92 6.98 13.55 -1.05
N PRO A 93 7.41 14.41 -0.12
CA PRO A 93 8.68 14.22 0.58
C PRO A 93 8.61 13.20 1.73
N ASP A 94 7.47 13.06 2.40
CA ASP A 94 7.32 12.13 3.52
C ASP A 94 7.12 10.70 3.01
N LEU A 95 8.00 9.78 3.40
CA LEU A 95 7.95 8.41 2.90
C LEU A 95 6.75 7.62 3.42
N CYS A 96 6.27 7.93 4.62
CA CYS A 96 5.07 7.30 5.18
C CYS A 96 3.82 7.81 4.44
N GLU A 97 3.72 9.11 4.21
CA GLU A 97 2.66 9.73 3.41
C GLU A 97 2.69 9.21 1.97
N LYS A 98 3.86 9.13 1.35
CA LYS A 98 4.02 8.59 -0.01
C LYS A 98 3.50 7.16 -0.11
N ALA A 99 3.87 6.28 0.83
CA ALA A 99 3.38 4.91 0.83
C ALA A 99 1.86 4.84 1.03
N TYR A 100 1.32 5.67 1.91
CA TYR A 100 -0.12 5.80 2.11
C TYR A 100 -0.86 6.24 0.84
N LEU A 101 -0.38 7.30 0.19
CA LEU A 101 -0.99 7.84 -1.02
C LEU A 101 -0.89 6.86 -2.20
N LEU A 102 0.21 6.09 -2.30
CA LEU A 102 0.34 5.03 -3.32
C LEU A 102 -0.76 3.97 -3.17
N VAL A 103 -0.95 3.48 -1.94
CA VAL A 103 -1.97 2.49 -1.59
C VAL A 103 -3.35 3.08 -1.81
N LYS A 104 -3.59 4.31 -1.33
CA LYS A 104 -4.88 5.00 -1.49
C LYS A 104 -5.25 5.17 -2.96
N CYS A 105 -4.36 5.71 -3.76
CA CYS A 105 -4.59 5.90 -5.20
C CYS A 105 -4.89 4.57 -5.90
N SER A 106 -4.11 3.52 -5.59
CA SER A 106 -4.33 2.19 -6.17
C SER A 106 -5.68 1.63 -5.77
N TYR A 107 -6.06 1.78 -4.50
CA TYR A 107 -7.35 1.32 -3.98
C TYR A 107 -8.53 2.08 -4.59
N ASP A 108 -8.43 3.41 -4.72
CA ASP A 108 -9.45 4.26 -5.34
C ASP A 108 -9.63 3.90 -6.83
N ALA A 109 -8.53 3.69 -7.56
CA ALA A 109 -8.56 3.28 -8.97
C ALA A 109 -9.23 1.91 -9.14
N LEU A 110 -8.91 0.96 -8.27
CA LEU A 110 -9.55 -0.37 -8.27
C LEU A 110 -11.02 -0.29 -7.86
N ALA A 111 -11.39 0.60 -6.95
CA ALA A 111 -12.79 0.83 -6.59
C ALA A 111 -13.60 1.38 -7.77
N GLN A 112 -13.02 2.23 -8.62
CA GLN A 112 -13.67 2.70 -9.84
C GLN A 112 -13.81 1.60 -10.90
N GLN A 113 -12.83 0.70 -11.00
CA GLN A 113 -12.82 -0.38 -11.99
C GLN A 113 -13.68 -1.59 -11.58
N TYR A 114 -13.80 -1.85 -10.28
CA TYR A 114 -14.43 -3.06 -9.72
C TYR A 114 -15.57 -2.76 -8.73
N SER A 115 -16.12 -1.54 -8.73
CA SER A 115 -17.47 -1.30 -8.20
C SER A 115 -18.51 -1.75 -9.22
N PRO A 116 -19.59 -2.43 -8.79
CA PRO A 116 -20.81 -2.52 -9.59
C PRO A 116 -21.46 -1.15 -9.80
#